data_AF-A0A959N9A3-F1
#
_entry.id   AF-A0A959N9A3-F1
#
_cell.length_a   1.000
_cell.length_b   1.000
_cell.length_c   1.000
_cell.angle_alpha   90.00
_cell.angle_beta   90.00
_cell.angle_gamma   90.00
#
_symmetry.space_group_name_H-M   'P 1'
#
loop_
_entity.id
_entity.type
_entity.pdbx_description
1 polymer ?
#
loop_
_entity_poly.entity_id
_entity_poly.type
_entity_poly.pdbx_seq_one_letter_code
_entity_poly.pdbx_strand_id
1 'polypeptide(L)'
;MLNYLKEFFSNENTTNQQYTNERNHQLQIAACSLLLEIAQSDEDFSEVEKTRIYEIIKNEFKLSDEEVNSLILQSEKQIEKSVSVYEFTDILNHNLSSDEKFLIIKYLWQIAYADGNLDSYE
;
A
#
# COMPACT_ATOMS: atom_id res chain seq x y z
N MET A 1 -6.46 10.34 11.46
CA MET A 1 -5.55 11.42 11.05
C MET A 1 -5.17 11.34 9.55
N LEU A 2 -5.82 10.49 8.75
CA LEU A 2 -6.03 10.64 7.29
C LEU A 2 -7.35 11.37 6.96
N ASN A 3 -7.69 12.41 7.74
CA ASN A 3 -8.96 13.14 7.52
C ASN A 3 -8.87 14.08 6.31
N TYR A 4 -7.65 14.45 5.88
CA TYR A 4 -7.43 15.34 4.74
C TYR A 4 -7.76 14.69 3.40
N LEU A 5 -7.47 13.40 3.22
CA LEU A 5 -7.90 12.65 2.04
C LEU A 5 -9.43 12.68 1.94
N LYS A 6 -10.14 12.44 3.05
CA LYS A 6 -11.61 12.44 3.06
C LYS A 6 -12.21 13.80 2.68
N GLU A 7 -11.64 14.90 3.14
CA GLU A 7 -12.14 16.26 2.81
C GLU A 7 -11.87 16.64 1.35
N PHE A 8 -10.78 16.16 0.76
CA PHE A 8 -10.50 16.35 -0.66
C PHE A 8 -11.38 15.46 -1.57
N PHE A 9 -11.72 14.24 -1.10
CA PHE A 9 -12.48 13.26 -1.89
C PHE A 9 -14.00 13.39 -1.79
N SER A 10 -14.52 14.09 -0.78
CA SER A 10 -15.96 14.22 -0.57
C SER A 10 -16.58 15.38 -1.36
N ASN A 11 -15.76 16.24 -1.98
CA ASN A 11 -16.23 17.55 -2.45
C ASN A 11 -15.84 17.86 -3.90
N GLU A 12 -16.02 16.92 -4.84
CA GLU A 12 -16.08 17.27 -6.26
C GLU A 12 -17.22 16.54 -7.00
N ASN A 13 -17.93 17.32 -7.81
CA ASN A 13 -19.19 17.01 -8.51
C ASN A 13 -19.14 15.71 -9.33
N THR A 14 -20.32 15.12 -9.57
CA THR A 14 -20.63 13.76 -10.08
C THR A 14 -19.82 13.23 -11.28
N THR A 15 -19.11 14.06 -12.05
CA THR A 15 -18.19 13.64 -13.12
C THR A 15 -16.76 13.34 -12.61
N ASN A 16 -16.32 13.96 -11.52
CA ASN A 16 -15.01 13.76 -10.90
C ASN A 16 -14.95 12.54 -9.96
N GLN A 17 -16.09 11.97 -9.57
CA GLN A 17 -16.13 10.84 -8.63
C GLN A 17 -15.52 9.56 -9.21
N GLN A 18 -15.72 9.28 -10.50
CA GLN A 18 -15.15 8.08 -11.16
C GLN A 18 -13.63 8.17 -11.27
N TYR A 19 -13.10 9.28 -11.79
CA TYR A 19 -11.66 9.51 -11.88
C TYR A 19 -10.96 9.50 -10.52
N THR A 20 -11.62 10.05 -9.50
CA THR A 20 -11.10 10.04 -8.12
C THR A 20 -11.05 8.63 -7.56
N ASN A 21 -12.08 7.81 -7.81
CA ASN A 21 -12.11 6.41 -7.37
C ASN A 21 -11.06 5.56 -8.09
N GLU A 22 -10.88 5.73 -9.39
CA GLU A 22 -9.85 5.01 -10.16
C GLU A 22 -8.44 5.37 -9.70
N ARG A 23 -8.17 6.67 -9.49
CA ARG A 23 -6.89 7.15 -8.94
C ARG A 23 -6.64 6.58 -7.55
N ASN A 24 -7.66 6.58 -6.69
CA ASN A 24 -7.55 6.03 -5.33
C ASN A 24 -7.27 4.53 -5.36
N HIS A 25 -7.96 3.79 -6.23
CA HIS A 25 -7.72 2.36 -6.40
C HIS A 25 -6.30 2.09 -6.90
N GLN A 26 -5.79 2.88 -7.85
CA GLN A 26 -4.42 2.76 -8.34
C GLN A 26 -3.39 3.03 -7.23
N LEU A 27 -3.64 4.01 -6.37
CA LEU A 27 -2.78 4.28 -5.21
C LEU A 27 -2.80 3.15 -4.19
N GLN A 28 -3.98 2.58 -3.93
CA GLN A 28 -4.13 1.43 -3.03
C GLN A 28 -3.36 0.21 -3.55
N ILE A 29 -3.47 -0.08 -4.85
CA ILE A 29 -2.71 -1.15 -5.50
C ILE A 29 -1.21 -0.87 -5.42
N ALA A 30 -0.75 0.33 -5.80
CA ALA A 30 0.67 0.67 -5.77
C ALA A 30 1.26 0.57 -4.35
N ALA A 31 0.54 1.07 -3.34
CA ALA A 31 0.96 0.98 -1.95
C ALA A 31 1.00 -0.47 -1.46
N CYS A 32 -0.06 -1.24 -1.70
CA CYS A 32 -0.12 -2.64 -1.27
C CYS A 32 0.92 -3.49 -1.99
N SER A 33 1.12 -3.31 -3.30
CA SER A 33 2.16 -4.00 -4.07
C SER A 33 3.55 -3.69 -3.53
N LEU A 34 3.85 -2.43 -3.21
CA LEU A 34 5.15 -2.05 -2.65
C LEU A 34 5.41 -2.71 -1.28
N LEU A 35 4.39 -2.77 -0.42
CA LEU A 35 4.51 -3.39 0.91
C LEU A 35 4.67 -4.92 0.81
N LEU A 36 3.99 -5.56 -0.13
CA LEU A 36 4.10 -6.99 -0.40
C LEU A 36 5.47 -7.37 -0.98
N GLU A 37 6.03 -6.56 -1.89
CA GLU A 37 7.37 -6.75 -2.45
C GLU A 37 8.46 -6.73 -1.37
N ILE A 38 8.36 -5.83 -0.39
CA ILE A 38 9.31 -5.82 0.74
C ILE A 38 9.19 -7.08 1.58
N ALA A 39 7.97 -7.54 1.87
CA ALA A 39 7.84 -8.77 2.65
C ALA A 39 8.22 -10.05 1.88
N GLN A 40 8.37 -9.96 0.55
CA GLN A 40 8.84 -11.05 -0.31
C GLN A 40 10.33 -10.93 -0.66
N SER A 41 11.02 -9.86 -0.23
CA SER A 41 12.43 -9.68 -0.59
C SER A 41 13.35 -10.67 0.12
N ASP A 42 12.91 -11.20 1.26
CA ASP A 42 13.59 -12.26 1.99
C ASP A 42 13.00 -13.64 1.65
N GLU A 43 13.81 -14.70 1.77
CA GLU A 43 13.42 -16.06 1.36
C GLU A 43 12.25 -16.63 2.20
N ASP A 44 11.91 -16.02 3.35
CA ASP A 44 10.86 -16.46 4.27
C ASP A 44 9.78 -15.37 4.44
N PHE A 45 8.80 -15.32 3.53
CA PHE A 45 7.61 -14.48 3.71
C PHE A 45 6.77 -15.00 4.88
N SER A 46 6.91 -14.39 6.05
CA SER A 46 6.33 -14.88 7.29
C SER A 46 4.84 -14.54 7.40
N GLU A 47 4.08 -15.38 8.11
CA GLU A 47 2.67 -15.09 8.42
C GLU A 47 2.51 -13.81 9.27
N VAL A 48 3.56 -13.40 9.98
CA VAL A 48 3.58 -12.17 10.79
C VAL A 48 3.59 -10.93 9.90
N GLU A 49 4.41 -10.92 8.86
CA GLU A 49 4.47 -9.81 7.89
C GLU A 49 3.19 -9.69 7.08
N LYS A 50 2.61 -10.82 6.63
CA LYS A 50 1.30 -10.84 5.98
C LYS A 50 0.22 -10.21 6.85
N THR A 51 0.16 -10.62 8.11
CA THR A 51 -0.78 -10.06 9.08
C THR A 51 -0.54 -8.57 9.27
N ARG A 52 0.73 -8.14 9.31
CA ARG A 52 1.08 -6.74 9.49
C ARG A 52 0.65 -5.88 8.30
N ILE A 53 0.91 -6.35 7.08
CA ILE A 53 0.44 -5.71 5.84
C ILE A 53 -1.08 -5.59 5.87
N TYR A 54 -1.78 -6.68 6.21
CA TYR A 54 -3.23 -6.71 6.30
C TYR A 54 -3.77 -5.61 7.24
N GLU A 55 -3.22 -5.51 8.45
CA GLU A 55 -3.60 -4.49 9.43
C GLU A 55 -3.33 -3.07 8.93
N ILE A 56 -2.17 -2.82 8.33
CA ILE A 56 -1.81 -1.49 7.79
C ILE A 56 -2.83 -1.10 6.71
N ILE A 57 -3.04 -1.96 5.72
CA ILE A 57 -3.95 -1.72 4.60
C ILE A 57 -5.38 -1.48 5.10
N LYS A 58 -5.87 -2.32 6.02
CA LYS A 58 -7.21 -2.18 6.61
C LYS A 58 -7.40 -0.84 7.30
N ASN A 59 -6.45 -0.45 8.14
CA ASN A 59 -6.55 0.75 8.97
C ASN A 59 -6.36 2.04 8.18
N GLU A 60 -5.40 2.05 7.25
CA GLU A 60 -5.06 3.25 6.49
C GLU A 60 -6.13 3.56 5.43
N PHE A 61 -6.61 2.53 4.72
CA PHE A 61 -7.64 2.72 3.70
C PHE A 61 -9.07 2.56 4.21
N LYS A 62 -9.25 2.21 5.49
CA LYS A 62 -10.56 2.01 6.15
C LYS A 62 -11.45 1.03 5.38
N LEU A 63 -10.85 -0.07 4.96
CA LEU A 63 -11.49 -1.11 4.17
C LEU A 63 -12.09 -2.19 5.10
N SER A 64 -13.13 -2.85 4.64
CA SER A 64 -13.64 -4.09 5.24
C SER A 64 -12.69 -5.25 5.00
N ASP A 65 -12.84 -6.34 5.76
CA ASP A 65 -11.99 -7.52 5.61
C ASP A 65 -12.03 -8.10 4.18
N GLU A 66 -13.20 -8.07 3.53
CA GLU A 66 -13.39 -8.52 2.15
C GLU A 66 -12.67 -7.63 1.14
N GLU A 67 -12.74 -6.31 1.33
CA GLU A 67 -12.07 -5.34 0.47
C GLU A 67 -10.54 -5.42 0.60
N VAL A 68 -10.01 -5.63 1.81
CA VAL A 68 -8.56 -5.82 2.02
C VAL A 68 -8.08 -7.08 1.30
N ASN A 69 -8.78 -8.21 1.48
CA ASN A 69 -8.43 -9.45 0.78
C ASN A 69 -8.48 -9.30 -0.74
N SER A 70 -9.50 -8.60 -1.26
CA SER A 70 -9.61 -8.28 -2.68
C SER A 70 -8.45 -7.41 -3.16
N LEU A 71 -8.06 -6.41 -2.38
CA LEU A 71 -6.96 -5.51 -2.72
C LEU A 71 -5.61 -6.23 -2.72
N ILE A 72 -5.34 -7.09 -1.74
CA ILE A 72 -4.13 -7.92 -1.68
C ILE A 72 -4.05 -8.81 -2.92
N LEU A 73 -5.13 -9.54 -3.24
CA LEU A 73 -5.17 -10.41 -4.42
C LEU A 73 -4.95 -9.65 -5.74
N GLN A 74 -5.49 -8.44 -5.85
CA GLN A 74 -5.25 -7.59 -7.02
C GLN A 74 -3.81 -7.10 -7.08
N SER A 75 -3.21 -6.79 -5.93
CA SER A 75 -1.83 -6.30 -5.82
C SER A 75 -0.82 -7.40 -6.14
N GLU A 76 -1.05 -8.63 -5.69
CA GLU A 76 -0.26 -9.83 -6.06
C GLU A 76 -0.29 -10.05 -7.58
N LYS A 77 -1.49 -10.03 -8.19
CA LYS A 77 -1.62 -10.13 -9.65
C LYS A 77 -0.95 -8.99 -10.40
N GLN A 78 -0.85 -7.82 -9.79
CA GLN A 78 -0.17 -6.67 -10.39
C GLN A 78 1.35 -6.82 -10.26
N ILE A 79 1.85 -7.33 -9.14
CA ILE A 79 3.26 -7.69 -8.94
C ILE A 79 3.70 -8.70 -10.01
N GLU A 80 2.94 -9.79 -10.20
CA GLU A 80 3.23 -10.81 -11.22
C GLU A 80 3.36 -10.27 -12.66
N LYS A 81 2.71 -9.13 -12.94
CA LYS A 81 2.72 -8.47 -14.25
C LYS A 81 3.73 -7.33 -14.33
N SER A 82 4.24 -6.86 -13.21
CA SER A 82 5.15 -5.74 -13.12
C SER A 82 6.55 -6.16 -13.55
N VAL A 83 7.27 -5.23 -14.19
CA VAL A 83 8.69 -5.45 -14.53
C VAL A 83 9.59 -5.04 -13.37
N SER A 84 9.14 -4.11 -12.52
CA SER A 84 9.94 -3.55 -11.44
C SER A 84 9.11 -2.86 -10.38
N VAL A 85 9.60 -2.89 -9.14
CA VAL A 85 9.11 -2.08 -8.01
C VAL A 85 9.09 -0.58 -8.34
N TYR A 86 9.93 -0.11 -9.29
CA TYR A 86 9.93 1.28 -9.76
C TYR A 86 8.53 1.75 -10.17
N GLU A 87 7.75 0.92 -10.86
CA GLU A 87 6.40 1.26 -11.34
C GLU A 87 5.49 1.71 -10.18
N PHE A 88 5.54 1.00 -9.06
CA PHE A 88 4.77 1.33 -7.86
C PHE A 88 5.30 2.58 -7.17
N THR A 89 6.63 2.67 -7.01
CA THR A 89 7.24 3.84 -6.35
C THR A 89 7.02 5.13 -7.14
N ASP A 90 6.99 5.07 -8.47
CA ASP A 90 6.73 6.21 -9.35
C ASP A 90 5.28 6.72 -9.18
N ILE A 91 4.31 5.80 -9.18
CA ILE A 91 2.90 6.13 -8.92
C ILE A 91 2.76 6.83 -7.56
N LEU A 92 3.34 6.26 -6.50
CA LEU A 92 3.27 6.85 -5.17
C LEU A 92 3.99 8.19 -5.11
N ASN A 93 5.16 8.31 -5.76
CA ASN A 93 5.94 9.54 -5.74
C ASN A 93 5.23 10.71 -6.42
N HIS A 94 4.51 10.47 -7.51
CA HIS A 94 3.80 11.51 -8.23
C HIS A 94 2.48 11.92 -7.57
N ASN A 95 1.89 11.03 -6.77
CA ASN A 95 0.52 11.22 -6.27
C ASN A 95 0.42 11.51 -4.77
N LEU A 96 1.47 11.23 -4.00
CA LEU A 96 1.52 11.46 -2.57
C LEU A 96 2.29 12.74 -2.22
N SER A 97 1.82 13.42 -1.17
CA SER A 97 2.55 14.49 -0.49
C SER A 97 3.77 13.94 0.26
N SER A 98 4.64 14.84 0.73
CA SER A 98 5.83 14.44 1.51
C SER A 98 5.47 13.69 2.80
N ASP A 99 4.41 14.11 3.48
CA ASP A 99 3.95 13.47 4.72
C ASP A 99 3.39 12.06 4.46
N GLU A 100 2.66 11.89 3.36
CA GLU A 100 2.14 10.58 2.95
C GLU A 100 3.27 9.64 2.51
N LYS A 101 4.28 10.13 1.80
CA LYS A 101 5.49 9.35 1.47
C LYS A 101 6.23 8.91 2.73
N PHE A 102 6.33 9.78 3.72
CA PHE A 102 6.93 9.45 5.01
C PHE A 102 6.18 8.30 5.69
N LEU A 103 4.84 8.28 5.62
CA LEU A 103 4.04 7.16 6.13
C LEU A 103 4.32 5.86 5.39
N ILE A 104 4.42 5.88 4.05
CA ILE A 104 4.79 4.70 3.27
C ILE A 104 6.14 4.15 3.74
N ILE A 105 7.17 5.01 3.86
CA ILE A 105 8.50 4.60 4.36
C ILE A 105 8.40 4.00 5.76
N LYS A 106 7.61 4.61 6.64
CA LYS A 106 7.37 4.08 7.99
C LYS A 106 6.72 2.70 7.97
N TYR A 107 5.77 2.45 7.07
CA TYR A 107 5.12 1.15 6.94
C TYR A 107 6.07 0.08 6.40
N LEU A 108 6.90 0.43 5.42
CA LEU A 108 7.97 -0.45 4.93
C LEU A 108 8.88 -0.89 6.08
N TRP A 109 9.36 0.05 6.90
CA TRP A 109 10.14 -0.27 8.10
C TRP A 109 9.38 -1.13 9.12
N GLN A 110 8.07 -0.91 9.30
CA GLN A 110 7.27 -1.72 10.23
C GLN A 110 7.08 -3.16 9.77
N ILE A 111 7.12 -3.41 8.47
CA ILE A 111 6.99 -4.74 7.87
C ILE A 111 8.33 -5.46 7.96
N ALA A 112 9.41 -4.84 7.51
CA ALA A 112 10.77 -5.40 7.57
C ALA A 112 11.22 -5.74 9.01
N TYR A 113 10.59 -5.16 10.03
CA TYR A 113 10.91 -5.41 11.45
C TYR A 113 9.82 -6.23 12.15
N ALA A 114 8.82 -6.74 11.43
CA ALA A 114 7.65 -7.36 12.04
C ALA A 114 7.97 -8.68 12.75
N ASP A 115 8.99 -9.41 12.28
CA ASP A 115 9.43 -10.69 12.85
C ASP A 115 10.51 -10.53 13.95
N GLY A 116 11.04 -9.32 14.13
CA GLY A 116 12.08 -9.00 15.10
C GLY A 116 13.51 -9.35 14.69
N ASN A 117 13.74 -9.85 13.47
CA ASN A 117 15.06 -10.18 12.95
C ASN A 117 15.42 -9.22 11.81
N LEU A 118 16.23 -8.22 12.12
CA LEU A 118 17.16 -7.70 11.11
C LEU A 118 18.11 -8.84 10.78
N ASP A 119 17.86 -9.59 9.70
CA ASP A 119 18.91 -10.44 9.19
C ASP A 119 20.10 -9.54 8.86
N SER A 120 21.30 -10.01 9.20
CA SER A 120 22.49 -9.16 9.40
C SER A 120 23.12 -8.61 8.11
N TYR A 121 22.33 -8.54 7.03
CA TYR A 121 22.71 -8.16 5.67
C TYR A 121 22.01 -6.89 5.16
N GLU A 122 21.40 -6.09 6.04
CA GLU A 122 21.12 -4.65 5.78
C GLU A 122 22.31 -3.74 6.15
#